data_AF-A0A1G0LMA3-F1
#
_entry.id   AF-A0A1G0LMA3-F1
#
_cell.length_a   1.000
_cell.length_b   1.000
_cell.length_c   1.000
_cell.angle_alpha   90.00
_cell.angle_beta   90.00
_cell.angle_gamma   90.00
#
_symmetry.space_group_name_H-M   'P 1'
#
loop_
_entity.id
_entity.type
_entity.pdbx_description
1 polymer ?
#
loop_
_entity_poly.entity_id
_entity_poly.type
_entity_poly.pdbx_seq_one_letter_code
_entity_poly.pdbx_strand_id
1 'polypeptide(L)'
;MLICAGRVPFKLAPVIRTIWDQMPQPKWCISMGACASTGNIFDNYSMVQGIDTIMPVDVYVPGCPPRPEGLLYGIMMLQKKIKGESIFDPALRVEQLADRNGLYLEPAVVDELSEPFGNSVHQTRSA
;
A
#
# COMPACT_ATOMS: atom_id res chain seq x y z
N MET A 1 11.36 -1.07 -5.23
CA MET A 1 10.50 -0.44 -4.20
C MET A 1 9.74 0.71 -4.83
N LEU A 2 8.43 0.76 -4.64
CA LEU A 2 7.55 1.85 -5.08
C LEU A 2 6.98 2.57 -3.85
N ILE A 3 6.89 3.91 -3.90
CA ILE A 3 6.22 4.71 -2.87
C ILE A 3 5.07 5.46 -3.53
N CYS A 4 3.85 5.16 -3.12
CA CYS A 4 2.67 5.89 -3.57
C CYS A 4 2.46 7.11 -2.66
N ALA A 5 3.07 8.23 -3.05
CA ALA A 5 3.02 9.49 -2.32
C ALA A 5 1.90 10.41 -2.82
N GLY A 6 0.64 10.09 -2.47
CA GLY A 6 -0.50 10.98 -2.71
C GLY A 6 -1.74 10.29 -3.27
N ARG A 7 -2.66 11.10 -3.78
CA ARG A 7 -3.96 10.65 -4.32
C ARG A 7 -3.80 9.92 -5.65
N VAL A 8 -4.65 8.93 -5.88
CA VAL A 8 -4.67 8.13 -7.12
C VAL A 8 -6.03 8.28 -7.82
N PRO A 9 -6.12 9.06 -8.91
CA PRO A 9 -7.33 9.10 -9.70
C PRO A 9 -7.49 7.82 -10.52
N PHE A 10 -8.73 7.44 -10.88
CA PHE A 10 -9.00 6.25 -11.70
C PHE A 10 -8.24 6.24 -13.03
N LYS A 11 -7.98 7.41 -13.62
CA LYS A 11 -7.18 7.55 -14.85
C LYS A 11 -5.71 7.14 -14.65
N LEU A 12 -5.16 7.32 -13.46
CA LEU A 12 -3.78 7.01 -13.13
C LEU A 12 -3.60 5.55 -12.68
N ALA A 13 -4.65 4.92 -12.16
CA ALA A 13 -4.65 3.53 -11.69
C ALA A 13 -3.97 2.53 -12.66
N PRO A 14 -4.34 2.45 -13.96
CA PRO A 14 -3.71 1.50 -14.88
C PRO A 14 -2.23 1.81 -15.16
N VAL A 15 -1.83 3.09 -15.09
CA VAL A 15 -0.44 3.50 -15.30
C VAL A 15 0.42 3.03 -14.14
N ILE A 16 -0.04 3.19 -12.90
CA ILE A 16 0.66 2.70 -11.70
C ILE A 16 0.78 1.18 -11.73
N ARG A 17 -0.29 0.47 -12.12
CA ARG A 17 -0.24 -0.99 -12.30
C ARG A 17 0.84 -1.39 -13.30
N THR A 18 0.89 -0.72 -14.44
CA THR A 18 1.89 -0.99 -15.48
C THR A 18 3.32 -0.76 -14.96
N ILE A 19 3.55 0.32 -14.20
CA ILE A 19 4.84 0.58 -13.56
C ILE A 19 5.21 -0.56 -12.61
N TRP A 20 4.27 -0.99 -11.77
CA TRP A 20 4.47 -2.10 -10.84
C TRP A 20 4.81 -3.42 -11.55
N ASP A 21 4.14 -3.72 -12.67
CA ASP A 21 4.39 -4.91 -13.48
C ASP A 21 5.77 -4.89 -14.15
N GLN A 22 6.27 -3.70 -14.49
CA GLN A 22 7.60 -3.51 -15.08
C GLN A 22 8.75 -3.61 -14.05
N MET A 23 8.46 -3.60 -12.75
CA MET A 23 9.49 -3.71 -11.71
C MET A 23 9.96 -5.17 -11.53
N PRO A 24 11.27 -5.42 -11.43
CA PRO A 24 11.79 -6.77 -11.18
C PRO A 24 11.50 -7.25 -9.75
N GLN A 25 11.32 -8.55 -9.60
CA GLN A 25 11.18 -9.21 -8.29
C GLN A 25 12.55 -9.35 -7.60
N PRO A 26 12.70 -9.06 -6.29
CA PRO A 26 11.70 -8.67 -5.30
C PRO A 26 11.34 -7.18 -5.31
N LYS A 27 10.04 -6.88 -5.22
CA LYS A 27 9.49 -5.52 -5.17
C LYS A 27 8.59 -5.36 -3.95
N TRP A 28 8.61 -4.16 -3.39
CA TRP A 28 7.81 -3.76 -2.22
C TRP A 28 7.14 -2.42 -2.46
N CYS A 29 5.97 -2.21 -1.84
CA CYS A 29 5.21 -0.97 -1.92
C CYS A 29 4.97 -0.34 -0.55
N ILE A 30 5.19 0.97 -0.46
CA ILE A 30 4.73 1.79 0.66
C ILE A 30 3.58 2.69 0.20
N SER A 31 2.45 2.62 0.91
CA SER A 31 1.38 3.61 0.80
C SER A 31 1.70 4.80 1.71
N MET A 32 1.92 5.98 1.12
CA MET A 32 2.27 7.20 1.85
C MET A 32 1.10 8.18 1.86
N GLY A 33 0.54 8.36 3.05
CA GLY A 33 -0.52 9.30 3.34
C GLY A 33 -1.91 8.71 3.21
N ALA A 34 -2.86 9.36 3.89
CA ALA A 34 -4.24 8.88 3.99
C ALA A 34 -4.96 8.80 2.62
N CYS A 35 -4.57 9.66 1.66
CA CYS A 35 -5.13 9.63 0.31
C CYS A 35 -4.74 8.35 -0.47
N ALA A 36 -3.54 7.82 -0.25
CA ALA A 36 -3.09 6.59 -0.90
C ALA A 36 -3.67 5.34 -0.23
N SER A 37 -3.84 5.38 1.10
CA SER A 37 -4.34 4.23 1.87
C SER A 37 -5.86 4.02 1.76
N THR A 38 -6.67 5.08 1.88
CA THR A 38 -8.15 4.94 1.86
C THR A 38 -8.89 5.97 1.02
N GLY A 39 -8.19 6.86 0.32
CA GLY A 39 -8.83 8.01 -0.34
C GLY A 39 -9.19 9.16 0.62
N ASN A 40 -9.40 8.89 1.91
CA ASN A 40 -9.66 9.85 3.00
C ASN A 40 -10.67 10.95 2.61
N ILE A 41 -10.25 12.23 2.62
CA ILE A 41 -11.11 13.38 2.30
C ILE A 41 -11.63 13.37 0.85
N PHE A 42 -11.11 12.48 0.00
CA PHE A 42 -11.46 12.38 -1.41
C PHE A 42 -12.26 11.11 -1.72
N ASP A 43 -13.29 10.83 -0.93
CA ASP A 43 -14.33 9.87 -1.31
C ASP A 43 -15.24 10.46 -2.40
N ASN A 44 -14.77 10.39 -3.65
CA ASN A 44 -15.49 10.90 -4.81
C ASN A 44 -15.29 10.02 -6.04
N TYR A 45 -16.13 10.25 -7.05
CA TYR A 45 -16.19 9.48 -8.30
C TYR A 45 -14.90 9.46 -9.14
N SER A 46 -13.92 10.31 -8.83
CA SER A 46 -12.69 10.45 -9.62
C SER A 46 -11.48 9.74 -9.00
N MET A 47 -11.59 9.30 -7.74
CA MET A 47 -10.47 8.78 -6.95
C MET A 47 -10.68 7.33 -6.52
N VAL A 48 -9.56 6.60 -6.50
CA VAL A 48 -9.51 5.23 -5.99
C VAL A 48 -9.46 5.26 -4.46
N GLN A 49 -10.33 4.48 -3.82
CA GLN A 49 -10.42 4.38 -2.36
C GLN A 49 -9.40 3.37 -1.80
N GLY A 50 -8.12 3.64 -2.05
CA GLY A 50 -6.98 2.82 -1.60
C GLY A 50 -6.20 2.15 -2.73
N ILE A 51 -4.88 2.29 -2.67
CA ILE A 51 -3.95 1.72 -3.65
C ILE A 51 -3.93 0.17 -3.63
N ASP A 52 -4.34 -0.43 -2.52
CA ASP A 52 -4.44 -1.88 -2.31
C ASP A 52 -5.32 -2.57 -3.36
N THR A 53 -6.28 -1.83 -3.93
CA THR A 53 -7.15 -2.33 -5.00
C THR A 53 -6.42 -2.59 -6.33
N ILE A 54 -5.28 -1.93 -6.54
CA ILE A 54 -4.51 -1.93 -7.79
C ILE A 54 -3.24 -2.77 -7.67
N MET A 55 -2.58 -2.73 -6.53
CA MET A 55 -1.30 -3.37 -6.28
C MET A 55 -1.11 -3.68 -4.79
N PRO A 56 -0.38 -4.74 -4.43
CA PRO A 56 -0.19 -5.11 -3.02
C PRO A 56 0.66 -4.06 -2.28
N VAL A 57 0.27 -3.77 -1.03
CA VAL A 57 0.98 -2.82 -0.15
C VAL A 57 1.62 -3.56 1.01
N ASP A 58 2.88 -3.20 1.31
CA ASP A 58 3.65 -3.79 2.40
C ASP A 58 3.62 -2.98 3.68
N VAL A 59 3.56 -1.65 3.58
CA VAL A 59 3.58 -0.75 4.73
C VAL A 59 2.68 0.45 4.45
N TYR A 60 1.84 0.81 5.42
CA TYR A 60 1.02 2.01 5.38
C TYR A 60 1.63 3.08 6.28
N VAL A 61 1.84 4.28 5.73
CA VAL A 61 2.28 5.45 6.51
C VAL A 61 1.12 6.45 6.53
N PRO A 62 0.38 6.59 7.64
CA PRO A 62 -0.72 7.52 7.72
C PRO A 62 -0.24 8.97 7.87
N GLY A 63 -1.09 9.90 7.44
CA GLY A 63 -0.86 11.34 7.54
C GLY A 63 -1.42 12.12 6.34
N CYS A 64 -1.67 13.42 6.52
CA CYS A 64 -2.18 14.30 5.47
C CYS A 64 -1.66 15.75 5.66
N PRO A 65 -0.38 16.05 5.31
CA PRO A 65 0.67 15.12 4.87
C PRO A 65 1.36 14.41 6.05
N PRO A 66 1.95 13.21 5.84
CA PRO A 66 2.73 12.55 6.88
C PRO A 66 3.99 13.36 7.22
N ARG A 67 4.38 13.37 8.50
CA ARG A 67 5.63 14.01 8.93
C ARG A 67 6.84 13.26 8.34
N PRO A 68 7.95 13.96 8.04
CA PRO A 68 9.17 13.32 7.52
C PRO A 68 9.67 12.16 8.40
N GLU A 69 9.56 12.29 9.72
CA GLU A 69 9.94 11.25 10.68
C GLU A 69 9.02 10.02 10.58
N GLY A 70 7.74 10.22 10.28
CA GLY A 70 6.78 9.14 10.06
C GLY A 70 7.09 8.34 8.79
N LEU A 71 7.52 9.02 7.72
CA LEU A 71 8.00 8.35 6.51
C LEU A 71 9.28 7.56 6.77
N LEU A 72 10.24 8.15 7.49
CA LEU A 72 11.48 7.47 7.86
C LEU A 72 11.18 6.21 8.70
N TYR A 73 10.26 6.31 9.65
CA TYR A 73 9.80 5.17 10.44
C TYR A 73 9.17 4.06 9.57
N GLY A 74 8.33 4.42 8.59
CA GLY A 74 7.78 3.47 7.62
C GLY A 74 8.85 2.75 6.80
N ILE A 75 9.90 3.46 6.38
CA ILE A 75 11.05 2.87 5.67
C ILE A 75 11.82 1.92 6.61
N MET A 76 12.05 2.31 7.87
CA MET A 76 12.70 1.45 8.86
C MET A 76 11.89 0.18 9.13
N MET A 77 10.55 0.27 9.14
CA MET A 77 9.66 -0.88 9.27
C MET A 77 9.78 -1.82 8.08
N LEU A 78 9.81 -1.28 6.85
CA LEU A 78 10.03 -2.08 5.65
C LEU A 78 11.40 -2.79 5.70
N GLN A 79 12.46 -2.09 6.12
CA GLN A 79 13.77 -2.70 6.30
C GLN A 79 13.76 -3.85 7.32
N LYS A 80 12.97 -3.75 8.40
CA LYS A 80 12.79 -4.84 9.36
C LYS A 80 12.07 -6.03 8.74
N LYS A 81 11.02 -5.79 7.94
CA LYS A 81 10.29 -6.84 7.19
C LYS A 81 11.23 -7.59 6.25
N ILE A 82 12.00 -6.85 5.44
CA ILE A 82 12.98 -7.42 4.49
C ILE A 82 14.09 -8.21 5.21
N LYS A 83 14.50 -7.82 6.42
CA LYS A 83 15.50 -8.59 7.20
C LYS A 83 14.98 -9.96 7.67
N GLY A 84 13.67 -10.12 7.84
CA GLY A 84 13.04 -11.40 8.18
C GLY A 84 12.84 -12.30 6.95
N GLU A 85 12.97 -11.75 5.75
CA GLU A 85 12.78 -12.44 4.49
C GLU A 85 14.08 -13.14 4.02
N SER A 86 13.97 -14.39 3.57
CA SER A 86 15.10 -15.15 3.03
C SER A 86 15.05 -15.17 1.50
N ILE A 87 16.20 -15.02 0.86
CA ILE A 87 16.36 -15.14 -0.60
C ILE A 87 15.91 -16.51 -1.13
N PHE A 88 15.91 -17.53 -0.27
CA PHE A 88 15.51 -18.89 -0.62
C PHE A 88 14.01 -19.14 -0.50
N ASP A 89 13.23 -18.20 0.06
CA ASP A 89 11.79 -18.35 0.18
C ASP A 89 11.11 -18.09 -1.19
N PRO A 90 10.52 -19.11 -1.83
CA PRO A 90 9.87 -18.97 -3.13
C PRO A 90 8.57 -18.16 -3.05
N ALA A 91 7.93 -18.05 -1.87
CA ALA A 91 6.64 -17.37 -1.71
C ALA A 91 6.75 -15.85 -1.96
N LEU A 92 7.88 -15.25 -1.58
CA LEU A 92 8.18 -13.84 -1.81
C LEU A 92 8.25 -13.44 -3.28
N ARG A 93 8.31 -14.41 -4.21
CA ARG A 93 8.42 -14.17 -5.65
C ARG A 93 7.13 -14.41 -6.41
N VAL A 94 6.10 -14.93 -5.76
CA VAL A 94 4.81 -15.16 -6.38
C VAL A 94 4.02 -13.86 -6.29
N GLU A 95 3.89 -13.18 -7.43
CA GLU A 95 2.99 -12.04 -7.52
C GLU A 95 1.56 -12.55 -7.40
N GLN A 96 0.80 -12.05 -6.43
CA GLN A 96 -0.65 -12.23 -6.41
C GLN A 96 -1.20 -11.58 -7.67
N LEU A 97 -1.66 -12.40 -8.63
CA LEU A 97 -2.44 -11.89 -9.75
C LEU A 97 -3.76 -11.34 -9.20
N ALA A 98 -4.22 -10.21 -9.74
CA ALA A 98 -5.54 -9.69 -9.45
C ALA A 98 -6.59 -10.75 -9.85
N ASP A 99 -7.25 -11.35 -8.85
CA ASP A 99 -8.34 -12.31 -9.07
C ASP A 99 -9.62 -11.56 -9.51
N ARG A 100 -10.72 -12.26 -9.83
CA ARG A 100 -12.03 -11.63 -10.14
C ARG A 100 -12.54 -10.70 -9.03
N ASN A 101 -12.05 -10.85 -7.81
CA ASN A 101 -12.34 -10.00 -6.65
C ASN A 101 -11.32 -8.86 -6.43
N GLY A 102 -10.34 -8.70 -7.33
CA GLY A 102 -9.26 -7.71 -7.23
C GLY A 102 -8.12 -8.14 -6.29
N LEU A 103 -7.22 -7.20 -5.96
CA LEU A 103 -6.14 -7.36 -4.97
C LEU A 103 -6.60 -7.01 -3.55
N TYR A 104 -7.89 -7.16 -3.26
CA TYR A 104 -8.46 -6.78 -1.99
C TYR A 104 -7.87 -7.63 -0.85
N LEU A 105 -7.07 -6.99 0.00
CA LEU A 105 -6.53 -7.61 1.22
C LEU A 105 -7.61 -7.68 2.29
N GLU A 106 -7.67 -8.79 3.01
CA GLU A 106 -8.59 -8.97 4.13
C GLU A 106 -8.32 -7.91 5.22
N PRO A 107 -9.34 -7.30 5.84
CA PRO A 107 -9.15 -6.22 6.81
C PRO A 107 -8.18 -6.54 7.96
N ALA A 108 -8.17 -7.80 8.43
CA ALA A 108 -7.26 -8.25 9.48
C ALA A 108 -5.78 -8.15 9.08
N VAL A 109 -5.45 -8.45 7.82
CA VAL A 109 -4.08 -8.33 7.29
C VAL A 109 -3.67 -6.86 7.17
N VAL A 110 -4.62 -5.99 6.80
CA VAL A 110 -4.37 -4.54 6.73
C VAL A 110 -4.13 -3.95 8.12
N ASP A 111 -4.85 -4.44 9.13
CA ASP A 111 -4.61 -4.10 10.53
C ASP A 111 -3.18 -4.44 10.95
N GLU A 112 -2.74 -5.69 10.75
CA GLU A 112 -1.36 -6.11 11.07
C GLU A 112 -0.29 -5.21 10.41
N LEU A 113 -0.48 -4.84 9.14
CA LEU A 113 0.44 -3.98 8.40
C LEU A 113 0.43 -2.51 8.87
N SER A 114 -0.61 -2.09 9.59
CA SER A 114 -0.84 -0.71 10.05
C SER A 114 -0.78 -0.54 11.56
N GLU A 115 -0.70 -1.63 12.32
CA GLU A 115 -0.60 -1.68 13.79
C GLU A 115 0.30 -0.60 14.43
N PRO A 116 1.54 -0.35 13.96
CA PRO A 116 2.39 0.64 14.62
C PRO A 116 1.91 2.08 14.45
N PHE A 117 0.97 2.33 13.54
CA PHE A 117 0.34 3.62 13.34
C PHE A 117 -1.14 3.67 13.78
N GLY A 118 -1.67 2.58 14.34
CA GLY A 118 -3.03 2.46 14.88
C GLY A 118 -4.15 2.59 13.84
N ASN A 119 -5.36 2.87 14.31
CA ASN A 119 -6.61 2.93 13.51
C ASN A 119 -6.66 4.07 12.46
N SER A 120 -5.54 4.76 12.24
CA SER A 120 -5.38 5.91 11.35
C SER A 120 -5.56 5.57 9.87
N VAL A 121 -5.49 4.28 9.52
CA VAL A 121 -5.67 3.78 8.15
C VAL A 121 -7.12 3.38 7.85
N HIS A 122 -8.04 3.44 8.80
CA HIS A 122 -9.44 2.98 8.61
C HIS A 122 -10.46 4.11 8.49
N GLN A 123 -10.02 5.36 8.41
CA GLN A 123 -10.89 6.54 8.52
C GLN A 123 -12.02 6.63 7.47
N THR A 124 -12.06 5.76 6.45
CA THR A 124 -13.09 5.77 5.38
C THR A 124 -13.40 4.41 4.74
N ARG A 125 -13.04 3.27 5.35
CA ARG A 125 -13.66 1.99 4.94
C ARG A 125 -15.05 1.96 5.58
N SER A 126 -16.06 2.45 4.86
CA SER A 126 -17.46 2.30 5.27
C SER A 126 -17.70 0.84 5.70
N ALA A 127 -18.29 0.69 6.88
CA ALA A 127 -18.59 -0.61 7.51
C ALA A 127 -19.29 -1.60 6.57
#